data_AF-A0A933H999-F1
#
_entry.id   AF-A0A933H999-F1
#
_cell.length_a   1.000
_cell.length_b   1.000
_cell.length_c   1.000
_cell.angle_alpha   90.00
_cell.angle_beta   90.00
_cell.angle_gamma   90.00
#
_symmetry.space_group_name_H-M   'P 1'
#
loop_
_entity.id
_entity.type
_entity.pdbx_description
1 polymer ?
#
loop_
_entity_poly.entity_id
_entity_poly.type
_entity_poly.pdbx_seq_one_letter_code
_entity_poly.pdbx_strand_id
1 'polypeptide(L)'
;MKKKTLLAAVLFFFSVGLIKAEDKSLKENSLSFDQLLKAVEQKDLKNTKGQFHALILELDDADIKTISFKNSPLSLQKEFSKGGPGYFHGPYPPWVLDNSHYKYALKYPPQLQQHEHPVAQQLLVEWNSIEAIKGTLLNEAYALNSRDSGLYQELVLLQNEREALKQEIGKFNAEVVAYNQQCAGQPVNQYCTNWSNRIEAWRADLTKRVNIHNQKVESFNIRKKELDNTMFSFVEKIRSWSSKIDLFIEKAREFLKDYTCTKEEYEQLKQAVKTACKTPESQRSCSKAQDCDTLRNNVAKFQACINARVAINNRCHGGDDPGHKEAIKNELIGQKNCNDIIKEKCDPIPDPAFRFIKFN
;
A
#
# COMPACT_ATOMS: atom_id res chain seq x y z
N MET A 1 -52.23 25.97 1.68
CA MET A 1 -51.76 24.70 2.26
C MET A 1 -50.25 24.83 2.52
N LYS A 2 -49.79 24.41 3.71
CA LYS A 2 -48.59 24.93 4.39
C LYS A 2 -47.28 24.30 3.87
N LYS A 3 -46.26 25.15 3.66
CA LYS A 3 -44.83 24.82 3.69
C LYS A 3 -44.41 24.44 5.12
N LYS A 4 -43.51 23.47 5.29
CA LYS A 4 -42.55 23.45 6.41
C LYS A 4 -41.23 22.81 6.01
N THR A 5 -40.18 23.61 6.16
CA THR A 5 -38.77 23.23 6.27
C THR A 5 -38.41 23.22 7.77
N LEU A 6 -37.30 22.54 8.09
CA LEU A 6 -36.31 22.75 9.17
C LEU A 6 -36.12 21.65 10.24
N LEU A 7 -34.85 21.16 10.22
CA LEU A 7 -33.91 20.79 11.29
C LEU A 7 -34.40 20.73 12.75
N ALA A 8 -34.00 19.66 13.43
CA ALA A 8 -33.40 19.75 14.77
C ALA A 8 -32.39 18.61 14.97
N ALA A 9 -31.16 19.00 15.29
CA ALA A 9 -30.13 18.16 15.88
C ALA A 9 -29.97 18.57 17.35
N VAL A 10 -29.31 17.68 18.11
CA VAL A 10 -28.49 17.93 19.32
C VAL A 10 -29.10 17.51 20.69
N LEU A 11 -28.45 16.46 21.22
CA LEU A 11 -28.09 16.11 22.61
C LEU A 11 -29.12 15.45 23.56
N PHE A 12 -28.82 14.19 23.92
CA PHE A 12 -28.56 13.83 25.32
C PHE A 12 -27.50 12.72 25.40
N PHE A 13 -26.54 12.91 26.29
CA PHE A 13 -25.30 12.13 26.49
C PHE A 13 -25.45 11.20 27.72
N PHE A 14 -24.65 10.14 27.71
CA PHE A 14 -24.19 9.29 28.84
C PHE A 14 -25.16 8.34 29.56
N SER A 15 -24.96 7.05 29.31
CA SER A 15 -24.52 6.13 30.36
C SER A 15 -23.50 5.13 29.80
N VAL A 16 -22.25 5.35 30.21
CA VAL A 16 -21.10 4.47 30.06
C VAL A 16 -21.31 3.23 30.94
N GLY A 17 -21.36 2.07 30.31
CA GLY A 17 -21.07 0.78 30.94
C GLY A 17 -19.80 0.23 30.33
N LEU A 18 -18.70 0.29 31.07
CA LEU A 18 -17.40 -0.26 30.71
C LEU A 18 -17.49 -1.77 30.41
N ILE A 19 -17.14 -2.16 29.19
CA ILE A 19 -16.43 -3.43 28.94
C ILE A 19 -15.09 -3.04 28.32
N LYS A 20 -14.14 -2.67 29.17
CA LYS A 20 -12.72 -2.78 28.85
C LYS A 20 -12.36 -4.25 28.93
N ALA A 21 -12.50 -4.94 27.81
CA ALA A 21 -11.69 -6.11 27.50
C ALA A 21 -10.85 -5.73 26.29
N GLU A 22 -9.72 -5.05 26.54
CA GLU A 22 -8.61 -5.06 25.57
C GLU A 22 -8.11 -6.50 25.55
N ASP A 23 -8.60 -7.27 24.58
CA ASP A 23 -8.13 -8.62 24.33
C ASP A 23 -6.70 -8.54 23.78
N LYS A 24 -5.73 -8.66 24.69
CA LYS A 24 -4.30 -8.76 24.37
C LYS A 24 -3.98 -9.95 23.44
N SER A 25 -4.89 -10.92 23.27
CA SER A 25 -4.62 -12.11 22.44
C SER A 25 -4.65 -11.83 20.92
N LEU A 26 -5.24 -10.72 20.47
CA LEU A 26 -5.27 -10.36 19.04
C LEU A 26 -3.92 -9.83 18.51
N LYS A 27 -3.01 -9.37 19.38
CA LYS A 27 -1.69 -8.86 18.96
C LYS A 27 -0.61 -9.92 18.80
N GLU A 28 -0.79 -11.10 19.38
CA GLU A 28 0.30 -12.11 19.44
C GLU A 28 0.28 -13.11 18.27
N ASN A 29 -0.79 -13.15 17.46
CA ASN A 29 -0.93 -14.10 16.34
C ASN A 29 -1.08 -13.45 14.95
N SER A 30 -0.95 -12.14 14.80
CA SER A 30 -0.94 -11.51 13.46
C SER A 30 0.43 -11.69 12.82
N LEU A 31 0.54 -12.53 11.79
CA LEU A 31 1.70 -12.61 10.90
C LEU A 31 2.04 -11.21 10.39
N SER A 32 3.30 -10.78 10.56
CA SER A 32 3.76 -9.52 9.96
C SER A 32 3.73 -9.62 8.43
N PHE A 33 3.61 -8.50 7.73
CA PHE A 33 3.62 -8.49 6.26
C PHE A 33 4.88 -9.15 5.68
N ASP A 34 6.04 -8.97 6.32
CA ASP A 34 7.29 -9.64 5.93
C ASP A 34 7.26 -11.15 6.16
N GLN A 35 6.58 -11.63 7.20
CA GLN A 35 6.38 -13.06 7.43
C GLN A 35 5.39 -13.65 6.42
N LEU A 36 4.35 -12.90 6.05
CA LEU A 36 3.42 -13.27 4.98
C LEU A 36 4.14 -13.35 3.62
N LEU A 37 4.95 -12.34 3.29
CA LEU A 37 5.79 -12.31 2.09
C LEU A 37 6.73 -13.51 2.04
N LYS A 38 7.44 -13.79 3.15
CA LYS A 38 8.30 -14.97 3.25
C LYS A 38 7.52 -16.27 3.13
N ALA A 39 6.30 -16.36 3.66
CA ALA A 39 5.45 -17.54 3.52
C ALA A 39 4.99 -17.74 2.07
N VAL A 40 4.73 -16.66 1.32
CA VAL A 40 4.42 -16.70 -0.12
C VAL A 40 5.67 -17.01 -0.96
N GLU A 41 6.83 -16.46 -0.60
CA GLU A 41 8.11 -16.65 -1.31
C GLU A 41 8.73 -18.03 -1.08
N GLN A 42 8.62 -18.60 0.12
CA GLN A 42 9.32 -19.84 0.50
C GLN A 42 8.65 -21.13 -0.01
N LYS A 43 7.42 -21.11 -0.56
CA LYS A 43 6.82 -22.31 -1.17
C LYS A 43 5.48 -22.03 -1.87
N ASP A 44 5.27 -22.73 -2.98
CA ASP A 44 4.03 -23.43 -3.33
C ASP A 44 2.91 -23.28 -2.28
N LEU A 45 1.97 -22.34 -2.49
CA LEU A 45 0.65 -22.41 -1.84
C LEU A 45 -0.09 -23.73 -2.16
N LYS A 46 0.43 -24.53 -3.11
CA LYS A 46 0.02 -25.92 -3.31
C LYS A 46 0.36 -26.85 -2.14
N ASN A 47 1.36 -26.53 -1.31
CA ASN A 47 1.82 -27.37 -0.20
C ASN A 47 1.47 -26.85 1.20
N THR A 48 0.92 -25.63 1.33
CA THR A 48 0.23 -25.15 2.54
C THR A 48 -1.25 -25.55 2.59
N LYS A 49 -1.61 -26.63 1.87
CA LYS A 49 -2.79 -27.47 2.19
C LYS A 49 -2.80 -28.02 3.63
N GLY A 50 -1.71 -27.81 4.39
CA GLY A 50 -1.42 -28.54 5.63
C GLY A 50 -1.85 -27.93 6.97
N GLN A 51 -2.45 -26.73 7.05
CA GLN A 51 -2.81 -26.20 8.39
C GLN A 51 -4.23 -25.64 8.56
N PHE A 52 -4.93 -25.28 7.48
CA PHE A 52 -6.39 -25.35 7.53
C PHE A 52 -6.77 -26.76 7.12
N HIS A 53 -6.74 -27.69 8.09
CA HIS A 53 -7.30 -29.03 7.89
C HIS A 53 -8.63 -28.86 7.18
N ALA A 54 -8.82 -29.55 6.06
CA ALA A 54 -10.10 -29.61 5.37
C ALA A 54 -11.14 -29.95 6.44
N LEU A 55 -11.92 -28.94 6.83
CA LEU A 55 -13.04 -29.13 7.70
C LEU A 55 -13.94 -30.05 6.88
N ILE A 56 -14.00 -31.32 7.28
CA ILE A 56 -14.82 -32.32 6.58
C ILE A 56 -16.26 -31.89 6.84
N LEU A 57 -16.78 -31.01 5.99
CA LEU A 57 -18.13 -30.47 6.02
C LEU A 57 -19.10 -31.40 5.30
N GLU A 58 -18.60 -32.18 4.36
CA GLU A 58 -19.38 -33.22 3.70
C GLU A 58 -19.75 -34.29 4.73
N LEU A 59 -21.00 -34.74 4.67
CA LEU A 59 -21.38 -36.03 5.25
C LEU A 59 -20.89 -37.08 4.26
N ASP A 60 -20.02 -37.97 4.73
CA ASP A 60 -19.35 -38.91 3.85
C ASP A 60 -20.30 -40.05 3.43
N ASP A 61 -19.84 -40.84 2.48
CA ASP A 61 -20.54 -42.04 2.04
C ASP A 61 -20.78 -43.02 3.19
N ALA A 62 -20.03 -42.97 4.30
CA ALA A 62 -20.27 -43.84 5.45
C ALA A 62 -21.49 -43.37 6.24
N ASP A 63 -21.64 -42.07 6.50
CA ASP A 63 -22.82 -41.46 7.08
C ASP A 63 -24.06 -41.78 6.20
N ILE A 64 -23.94 -41.65 4.87
CA ILE A 64 -25.01 -42.00 3.92
C ILE A 64 -25.27 -43.51 3.86
N LYS A 65 -24.22 -44.35 3.95
CA LYS A 65 -24.37 -45.81 3.99
C LYS A 65 -25.00 -46.29 5.29
N THR A 66 -24.87 -45.58 6.41
CA THR A 66 -25.62 -45.92 7.63
C THR A 66 -27.12 -45.67 7.51
N ILE A 67 -27.55 -44.83 6.56
CA ILE A 67 -28.98 -44.66 6.19
C ILE A 67 -29.49 -45.88 5.38
N SER A 68 -28.59 -46.78 4.95
CA SER A 68 -28.91 -48.09 4.36
C SER A 68 -28.95 -49.18 5.44
N PHE A 69 -29.80 -50.20 5.25
CA PHE A 69 -30.05 -51.32 6.18
C PHE A 69 -28.82 -52.24 6.48
N LYS A 70 -27.57 -51.80 6.27
CA LYS A 70 -26.37 -52.61 6.50
C LYS A 70 -25.35 -51.90 7.41
N ASN A 71 -25.20 -52.50 8.59
CA ASN A 71 -24.31 -52.17 9.70
C ASN A 71 -22.86 -51.81 9.30
N SER A 72 -22.32 -50.69 9.80
CA SER A 72 -20.93 -50.57 10.31
C SER A 72 -20.63 -49.21 10.99
N PRO A 73 -19.57 -49.12 11.83
CA PRO A 73 -19.31 -48.02 12.76
C PRO A 73 -18.28 -47.00 12.25
N LEU A 74 -18.54 -45.72 12.55
CA LEU A 74 -17.69 -44.56 12.26
C LEU A 74 -16.62 -44.30 13.34
N SER A 75 -15.43 -43.87 12.90
CA SER A 75 -14.40 -43.16 13.69
C SER A 75 -13.74 -42.13 12.76
N LEU A 76 -13.20 -40.98 13.15
CA LEU A 76 -12.86 -40.36 14.44
C LEU A 76 -12.74 -38.85 14.16
N GLN A 77 -13.40 -37.98 14.95
CA GLN A 77 -13.26 -36.51 14.83
C GLN A 77 -12.01 -36.03 15.57
N LYS A 78 -11.26 -35.12 14.95
CA LYS A 78 -10.16 -34.37 15.58
C LYS A 78 -10.67 -32.97 15.93
N GLU A 79 -10.59 -32.60 17.20
CA GLU A 79 -11.01 -31.28 17.69
C GLU A 79 -10.17 -30.17 17.07
N PHE A 80 -10.86 -29.14 16.56
CA PHE A 80 -10.23 -27.90 16.11
C PHE A 80 -10.14 -26.92 17.27
N SER A 81 -8.95 -26.34 17.47
CA SER A 81 -8.70 -25.26 18.41
C SER A 81 -9.58 -24.05 18.09
N LYS A 82 -10.28 -23.54 19.10
CA LYS A 82 -11.09 -22.33 19.07
C LYS A 82 -10.22 -21.11 18.68
N GLY A 83 -10.14 -20.81 17.39
CA GLY A 83 -9.75 -19.48 16.94
C GLY A 83 -10.82 -18.47 17.39
N GLY A 84 -10.41 -17.27 17.81
CA GLY A 84 -11.33 -16.17 18.15
C GLY A 84 -12.28 -15.83 16.99
N PRO A 85 -13.16 -14.82 17.13
CA PRO A 85 -14.12 -14.45 16.08
C PRO A 85 -13.37 -14.12 14.78
N GLY A 86 -13.29 -15.08 13.87
CA GLY A 86 -12.04 -15.31 13.12
C GLY A 86 -12.23 -15.32 11.62
N TYR A 87 -11.58 -14.37 10.95
CA TYR A 87 -11.29 -14.40 9.51
C TYR A 87 -10.53 -15.69 9.14
N PHE A 88 -10.72 -16.23 7.94
CA PHE A 88 -9.88 -17.33 7.46
C PHE A 88 -8.43 -16.88 7.26
N HIS A 89 -8.23 -15.60 6.91
CA HIS A 89 -6.93 -15.07 6.48
C HIS A 89 -6.45 -13.84 7.29
N GLY A 90 -7.24 -13.38 8.27
CA GLY A 90 -6.94 -12.20 9.09
C GLY A 90 -7.40 -10.88 8.45
N PRO A 91 -7.29 -9.74 9.17
CA PRO A 91 -7.64 -8.45 8.61
C PRO A 91 -6.64 -8.06 7.51
N TYR A 92 -7.12 -7.82 6.28
CA TYR A 92 -6.29 -7.37 5.15
C TYR A 92 -5.84 -5.89 5.20
N PRO A 93 -6.60 -4.91 5.76
CA PRO A 93 -6.18 -3.50 5.77
C PRO A 93 -4.82 -3.21 6.43
N PRO A 94 -4.45 -3.87 7.56
CA PRO A 94 -3.11 -3.76 8.14
C PRO A 94 -1.97 -4.04 7.15
N TRP A 95 -2.14 -4.92 6.15
CA TRP A 95 -1.09 -5.19 5.16
C TRP A 95 -0.75 -3.98 4.30
N VAL A 96 -1.69 -3.03 4.17
CA VAL A 96 -1.51 -1.76 3.44
C VAL A 96 -1.14 -0.64 4.41
N LEU A 97 -1.83 -0.52 5.55
CA LEU A 97 -1.61 0.57 6.52
C LEU A 97 -0.30 0.43 7.28
N ASP A 98 0.11 -0.80 7.60
CA ASP A 98 1.29 -1.08 8.41
C ASP A 98 2.54 -1.43 7.59
N ASN A 99 2.49 -1.23 6.27
CA ASN A 99 3.65 -1.40 5.41
C ASN A 99 4.82 -0.50 5.87
N SER A 100 5.92 -1.12 6.26
CA SER A 100 7.09 -0.46 6.86
C SER A 100 7.79 0.49 5.88
N HIS A 101 7.86 0.11 4.61
CA HIS A 101 8.50 0.90 3.55
C HIS A 101 7.68 2.18 3.29
N TYR A 102 6.35 2.06 3.22
CA TYR A 102 5.46 3.19 3.12
C TYR A 102 5.61 4.16 4.30
N LYS A 103 5.61 3.64 5.54
CA LYS A 103 5.83 4.46 6.75
C LYS A 103 7.17 5.20 6.69
N TYR A 104 8.22 4.54 6.22
CA TYR A 104 9.53 5.15 6.04
C TYR A 104 9.53 6.23 4.94
N ALA A 105 8.77 6.02 3.86
CA ALA A 105 8.70 6.94 2.74
C ALA A 105 8.00 8.28 3.06
N LEU A 106 7.11 8.30 4.06
CA LEU A 106 6.33 9.49 4.45
C LEU A 106 7.17 10.72 4.81
N LYS A 107 8.45 10.56 5.14
CA LYS A 107 9.34 11.70 5.46
C LYS A 107 9.82 12.48 4.23
N TYR A 108 9.81 11.87 3.04
CA TYR A 108 10.39 12.46 1.84
C TYR A 108 9.53 13.55 1.19
N PRO A 109 8.20 13.42 1.03
CA PRO A 109 7.39 14.44 0.37
C PRO A 109 7.51 15.84 1.01
N PRO A 110 7.46 16.01 2.34
CA PRO A 110 7.67 17.31 2.97
C PRO A 110 9.07 17.91 2.70
N GLN A 111 10.09 17.07 2.53
CA GLN A 111 11.45 17.53 2.19
C GLN A 111 11.50 17.95 0.72
N LEU A 112 10.97 17.14 -0.19
CA LEU A 112 10.91 17.43 -1.62
C LEU A 112 10.14 18.72 -1.93
N GLN A 113 9.07 19.03 -1.19
CA GLN A 113 8.31 20.27 -1.32
C GLN A 113 9.13 21.55 -1.03
N GLN A 114 10.27 21.43 -0.35
CA GLN A 114 11.14 22.57 -0.05
C GLN A 114 12.02 22.97 -1.24
N HIS A 115 12.04 22.17 -2.30
CA HIS A 115 12.89 22.38 -3.47
C HIS A 115 12.07 22.75 -4.72
N GLU A 116 12.37 23.91 -5.31
CA GLU A 116 11.81 24.36 -6.59
C GLU A 116 12.56 23.73 -7.78
N HIS A 117 12.72 22.41 -7.77
CA HIS A 117 13.45 21.67 -8.80
C HIS A 117 12.54 20.75 -9.62
N PRO A 118 12.68 20.66 -10.96
CA PRO A 118 11.82 19.79 -11.80
C PRO A 118 11.80 18.33 -11.36
N VAL A 119 12.95 17.78 -10.94
CA VAL A 119 13.04 16.38 -10.43
C VAL A 119 12.26 16.22 -9.12
N ALA A 120 12.31 17.21 -8.21
CA ALA A 120 11.51 17.16 -6.99
C ALA A 120 10.01 17.16 -7.30
N GLN A 121 9.57 17.99 -8.26
CA GLN A 121 8.18 18.03 -8.72
C GLN A 121 7.75 16.68 -9.33
N GLN A 122 8.61 16.06 -10.15
CA GLN A 122 8.35 14.73 -10.69
C GLN A 122 8.21 13.67 -9.59
N LEU A 123 9.10 13.68 -8.58
CA LEU A 123 9.02 12.76 -7.44
C LEU A 123 7.76 12.97 -6.61
N LEU A 124 7.28 14.20 -6.45
CA LEU A 124 6.00 14.49 -5.78
C LEU A 124 4.81 13.94 -6.59
N VAL A 125 4.86 13.98 -7.91
CA VAL A 125 3.86 13.33 -8.77
C VAL A 125 3.90 11.80 -8.61
N GLU A 126 5.10 11.21 -8.57
CA GLU A 126 5.28 9.76 -8.30
C GLU A 126 4.68 9.40 -6.91
N TRP A 127 4.93 10.21 -5.89
CA TRP A 127 4.35 10.03 -4.56
C TRP A 127 2.81 10.08 -4.56
N ASN A 128 2.21 11.05 -5.25
CA ASN A 128 0.75 11.12 -5.37
C ASN A 128 0.15 9.87 -6.04
N SER A 129 0.87 9.29 -7.01
CA SER A 129 0.48 8.01 -7.62
C SER A 129 0.53 6.86 -6.61
N ILE A 130 1.56 6.81 -5.76
CA ILE A 130 1.67 5.82 -4.66
C ILE A 130 0.51 5.94 -3.68
N GLU A 131 0.13 7.17 -3.28
CA GLU A 131 -1.05 7.43 -2.43
C GLU A 131 -2.36 6.98 -3.07
N ALA A 132 -2.54 7.28 -4.37
CA ALA A 132 -3.73 6.87 -5.10
C ALA A 132 -3.86 5.33 -5.15
N ILE A 133 -2.74 4.62 -5.40
CA ILE A 133 -2.70 3.15 -5.39
C ILE A 133 -3.04 2.62 -3.99
N LYS A 134 -2.48 3.22 -2.92
CA LYS A 134 -2.80 2.85 -1.54
C LYS A 134 -4.30 2.95 -1.26
N GLY A 135 -4.96 4.02 -1.71
CA GLY A 135 -6.41 4.17 -1.58
C GLY A 135 -7.19 3.03 -2.23
N THR A 136 -6.82 2.66 -3.46
CA THR A 136 -7.41 1.50 -4.17
C THR A 136 -7.16 0.19 -3.41
N LEU A 137 -5.94 -0.05 -2.94
CA LEU A 137 -5.59 -1.25 -2.18
C LEU A 137 -6.37 -1.35 -0.86
N LEU A 138 -6.60 -0.23 -0.17
CA LEU A 138 -7.42 -0.22 1.04
C LEU A 138 -8.87 -0.61 0.75
N ASN A 139 -9.46 -0.08 -0.32
CA ASN A 139 -10.82 -0.44 -0.73
C ASN A 139 -10.93 -1.94 -1.06
N GLU A 140 -9.95 -2.48 -1.81
CA GLU A 140 -9.87 -3.91 -2.10
C GLU A 140 -9.72 -4.74 -0.82
N ALA A 141 -8.87 -4.31 0.12
CA ALA A 141 -8.67 -4.98 1.41
C ALA A 141 -9.97 -5.05 2.24
N TYR A 142 -10.73 -3.96 2.30
CA TYR A 142 -12.02 -3.95 3.00
C TYR A 142 -13.06 -4.85 2.32
N ALA A 143 -13.09 -4.88 0.99
CA ALA A 143 -13.96 -5.78 0.24
C ALA A 143 -13.61 -7.26 0.50
N LEU A 144 -12.32 -7.60 0.53
CA LEU A 144 -11.84 -8.94 0.88
C LEU A 144 -12.23 -9.32 2.31
N ASN A 145 -12.04 -8.42 3.28
CA ASN A 145 -12.45 -8.65 4.68
C ASN A 145 -13.94 -8.97 4.81
N SER A 146 -14.78 -8.22 4.09
CA SER A 146 -16.23 -8.42 4.08
C SER A 146 -16.61 -9.79 3.50
N ARG A 147 -16.02 -10.16 2.36
CA ARG A 147 -16.23 -11.48 1.72
C ARG A 147 -15.76 -12.63 2.62
N ASP A 148 -14.58 -12.51 3.20
CA ASP A 148 -13.99 -13.51 4.11
C ASP A 148 -14.87 -13.71 5.35
N SER A 149 -15.35 -12.63 5.95
CA SER A 149 -16.30 -12.68 7.08
C SER A 149 -17.61 -13.36 6.71
N GLY A 150 -18.16 -13.05 5.53
CA GLY A 150 -19.40 -13.65 5.04
C GLY A 150 -19.25 -15.17 4.85
N LEU A 151 -18.15 -15.62 4.24
CA LEU A 151 -17.85 -17.04 4.11
C LEU A 151 -17.64 -17.71 5.47
N TYR A 152 -17.04 -17.02 6.44
CA TYR A 152 -16.86 -17.59 7.78
C TYR A 152 -18.21 -17.84 8.47
N GLN A 153 -19.12 -16.87 8.39
CA GLN A 153 -20.48 -17.05 8.93
C GLN A 153 -21.22 -18.19 8.25
N GLU A 154 -21.10 -18.31 6.92
CA GLU A 154 -21.68 -19.42 6.18
C GLU A 154 -21.10 -20.78 6.59
N LEU A 155 -19.78 -20.86 6.80
CA LEU A 155 -19.13 -22.08 7.30
C LEU A 155 -19.73 -22.52 8.64
N VAL A 156 -19.94 -21.59 9.57
CA VAL A 156 -20.56 -21.90 10.88
C VAL A 156 -21.98 -22.42 10.70
N LEU A 157 -22.77 -21.85 9.78
CA LEU A 157 -24.11 -22.35 9.48
C LEU A 157 -24.09 -23.76 8.89
N LEU A 158 -23.17 -24.04 7.95
CA LEU A 158 -23.00 -25.37 7.37
C LEU A 158 -22.57 -26.39 8.43
N GLN A 159 -21.66 -26.02 9.34
CA GLN A 159 -21.28 -26.89 10.46
C GLN A 159 -22.48 -27.22 11.36
N ASN A 160 -23.30 -26.23 11.70
CA ASN A 160 -24.49 -26.46 12.52
C ASN A 160 -25.52 -27.34 11.80
N GLU A 161 -25.76 -27.11 10.50
CA GLU A 161 -26.65 -27.95 9.69
C GLU A 161 -26.16 -29.40 9.63
N ARG A 162 -24.85 -29.61 9.43
CA ARG A 162 -24.23 -30.93 9.43
C ARG A 162 -24.44 -31.67 10.75
N GLU A 163 -24.15 -31.02 11.88
CA GLU A 163 -24.29 -31.67 13.19
C GLU A 163 -25.76 -31.97 13.52
N ALA A 164 -26.70 -31.12 13.10
CA ALA A 164 -28.13 -31.41 13.19
C ALA A 164 -28.54 -32.64 12.37
N LEU A 165 -28.07 -32.73 11.12
CA LEU A 165 -28.32 -33.89 10.24
C LEU A 165 -27.74 -35.17 10.85
N LYS A 166 -26.53 -35.13 11.41
CA LYS A 166 -25.92 -36.29 12.10
C LYS A 166 -26.77 -36.78 13.27
N GLN A 167 -27.24 -35.86 14.11
CA GLN A 167 -28.12 -36.22 15.23
C GLN A 167 -29.42 -36.87 14.73
N GLU A 168 -30.00 -36.37 13.65
CA GLU A 168 -31.22 -36.92 13.07
C GLU A 168 -31.00 -38.29 12.43
N ILE A 169 -29.89 -38.50 11.71
CA ILE A 169 -29.50 -39.80 11.19
C ILE A 169 -29.34 -40.81 12.34
N GLY A 170 -28.75 -40.40 13.47
CA GLY A 170 -28.67 -41.24 14.67
C GLY A 170 -30.05 -41.67 15.19
N LYS A 171 -31.03 -40.75 15.23
CA LYS A 171 -32.42 -41.06 15.63
C LYS A 171 -33.10 -42.00 14.63
N PHE A 172 -32.93 -41.75 13.33
CA PHE A 172 -33.45 -42.61 12.27
C PHE A 172 -32.90 -44.04 12.40
N ASN A 173 -31.59 -44.19 12.62
CA ASN A 173 -30.97 -45.51 12.79
C ASN A 173 -31.51 -46.26 14.02
N ALA A 174 -31.73 -45.56 15.14
CA ALA A 174 -32.35 -46.16 16.32
C ALA A 174 -33.80 -46.63 16.04
N GLU A 175 -34.57 -45.84 15.29
CA GLU A 175 -35.93 -46.19 14.87
C GLU A 175 -35.96 -47.44 13.97
N VAL A 176 -35.03 -47.52 13.01
CA VAL A 176 -34.86 -48.70 12.16
C VAL A 176 -34.53 -49.96 12.98
N VAL A 177 -33.66 -49.84 13.98
CA VAL A 177 -33.35 -50.95 14.89
C VAL A 177 -34.59 -51.39 15.67
N ALA A 178 -35.38 -50.46 16.21
CA ALA A 178 -36.61 -50.77 16.94
C ALA A 178 -37.65 -51.46 16.04
N TYR A 179 -37.84 -50.98 14.81
CA TYR A 179 -38.70 -51.63 13.83
C TYR A 179 -38.23 -53.06 13.53
N ASN A 180 -36.93 -53.26 13.29
CA ASN A 180 -36.38 -54.58 13.01
C ASN A 180 -36.59 -55.55 14.18
N GLN A 181 -36.43 -55.09 15.43
CA GLN A 181 -36.65 -55.93 16.61
C GLN A 181 -38.12 -56.36 16.76
N GLN A 182 -39.08 -55.50 16.41
CA GLN A 182 -40.50 -55.75 16.63
C GLN A 182 -41.21 -56.40 15.44
N CYS A 183 -40.82 -56.05 14.22
CA CYS A 183 -41.53 -56.40 13.00
C CYS A 183 -40.76 -57.36 12.08
N ALA A 184 -39.43 -57.45 12.18
CA ALA A 184 -38.69 -58.37 11.30
C ALA A 184 -38.97 -59.83 11.68
N GLY A 185 -39.34 -60.65 10.69
CA GLY A 185 -39.66 -62.07 10.89
C GLY A 185 -41.02 -62.35 11.52
N GLN A 186 -41.81 -61.33 11.86
CA GLN A 186 -43.19 -61.48 12.31
C GLN A 186 -44.17 -61.50 11.11
N PRO A 187 -45.36 -62.10 11.24
CA PRO A 187 -46.42 -61.97 10.24
C PRO A 187 -46.74 -60.49 10.00
N VAL A 188 -46.79 -60.10 8.72
CA VAL A 188 -47.06 -58.72 8.33
C VAL A 188 -48.45 -58.31 8.83
N ASN A 189 -48.49 -57.34 9.73
CA ASN A 189 -49.72 -56.71 10.19
C ASN A 189 -49.74 -55.23 9.78
N GLN A 190 -50.92 -54.61 9.85
CA GLN A 190 -51.10 -53.22 9.43
C GLN A 190 -50.19 -52.24 10.19
N TYR A 191 -49.88 -52.52 11.46
CA TYR A 191 -48.98 -51.71 12.28
C TYR A 191 -47.56 -51.69 11.70
N CYS A 192 -46.98 -52.86 11.44
CA CYS A 192 -45.65 -52.98 10.84
C CYS A 192 -45.60 -52.38 9.42
N THR A 193 -46.65 -52.54 8.61
CA THR A 193 -46.74 -51.90 7.29
C THR A 193 -46.72 -50.37 7.39
N ASN A 194 -47.52 -49.79 8.29
CA ASN A 194 -47.56 -48.35 8.47
C ASN A 194 -46.23 -47.80 8.99
N TRP A 195 -45.57 -48.51 9.92
CA TRP A 195 -44.27 -48.11 10.45
C TRP A 195 -43.18 -48.17 9.38
N SER A 196 -43.13 -49.26 8.60
CA SER A 196 -42.21 -49.39 7.45
C SER A 196 -42.37 -48.23 6.46
N ASN A 197 -43.61 -47.91 6.08
CA ASN A 197 -43.89 -46.78 5.19
C ASN A 197 -43.40 -45.43 5.76
N ARG A 198 -43.52 -45.22 7.08
CA ARG A 198 -42.99 -44.02 7.75
C ARG A 198 -41.47 -43.96 7.72
N ILE A 199 -40.79 -45.07 8.01
CA ILE A 199 -39.32 -45.16 7.94
C ILE A 199 -38.84 -44.87 6.53
N GLU A 200 -39.48 -45.45 5.51
CA GLU A 200 -39.14 -45.23 4.11
C GLU A 200 -39.33 -43.76 3.69
N ALA A 201 -40.43 -43.13 4.11
CA ALA A 201 -40.64 -41.70 3.89
C ALA A 201 -39.57 -40.83 4.57
N TRP A 202 -39.23 -41.14 5.83
CA TRP A 202 -38.18 -40.42 6.58
C TRP A 202 -36.81 -40.60 5.92
N ARG A 203 -36.48 -41.80 5.45
CA ARG A 203 -35.25 -42.08 4.71
C ARG A 203 -35.14 -41.23 3.45
N ALA A 204 -36.20 -41.20 2.65
CA ALA A 204 -36.21 -40.42 1.41
C ALA A 204 -36.02 -38.92 1.68
N ASP A 205 -36.65 -38.39 2.73
CA ASP A 205 -36.51 -37.00 3.14
C ASP A 205 -35.10 -36.68 3.68
N LEU A 206 -34.54 -37.52 4.54
CA LEU A 206 -33.16 -37.37 5.04
C LEU A 206 -32.15 -37.38 3.89
N THR A 207 -32.23 -38.34 2.97
CA THR A 207 -31.36 -38.40 1.79
C THR A 207 -31.46 -37.11 0.97
N LYS A 208 -32.66 -36.58 0.76
CA LYS A 208 -32.85 -35.31 0.04
C LYS A 208 -32.17 -34.15 0.77
N ARG A 209 -32.32 -34.04 2.08
CA ARG A 209 -31.72 -32.95 2.87
C ARG A 209 -30.19 -33.05 2.94
N VAL A 210 -29.64 -34.27 3.06
CA VAL A 210 -28.20 -34.51 2.99
C VAL A 210 -27.65 -34.09 1.63
N ASN A 211 -28.32 -34.44 0.52
CA ASN A 211 -27.90 -34.02 -0.81
C ASN A 211 -27.91 -32.49 -0.97
N ILE A 212 -28.95 -31.82 -0.45
CA ILE A 212 -29.02 -30.35 -0.45
C ILE A 212 -27.87 -29.75 0.36
N HIS A 213 -27.57 -30.30 1.55
CA HIS A 213 -26.45 -29.84 2.37
C HIS A 213 -25.11 -29.99 1.64
N ASN A 214 -24.84 -31.16 1.04
CA ASN A 214 -23.62 -31.41 0.28
C ASN A 214 -23.48 -30.47 -0.93
N GLN A 215 -24.57 -30.14 -1.62
CA GLN A 215 -24.56 -29.12 -2.69
C GLN A 215 -24.19 -27.72 -2.17
N LYS A 216 -24.68 -27.33 -0.98
CA LYS A 216 -24.27 -26.05 -0.36
C LYS A 216 -22.79 -26.05 -0.01
N VAL A 217 -22.27 -27.16 0.53
CA VAL A 217 -20.84 -27.34 0.84
C VAL A 217 -19.99 -27.22 -0.43
N GLU A 218 -20.41 -27.84 -1.54
CA GLU A 218 -19.74 -27.69 -2.83
C GLU A 218 -19.70 -26.23 -3.30
N SER A 219 -20.85 -25.54 -3.26
CA SER A 219 -20.94 -24.11 -3.59
C SER A 219 -20.05 -23.23 -2.71
N PHE A 220 -19.99 -23.52 -1.41
CA PHE A 220 -19.10 -22.86 -0.46
C PHE A 220 -17.63 -23.05 -0.85
N ASN A 221 -17.23 -24.29 -1.17
CA ASN A 221 -15.86 -24.62 -1.56
C ASN A 221 -15.43 -23.89 -2.85
N ILE A 222 -16.33 -23.74 -3.82
CA ILE A 222 -16.09 -22.94 -5.04
C ILE A 222 -15.80 -21.49 -4.69
N ARG A 223 -16.69 -20.83 -3.92
CA ARG A 223 -16.53 -19.42 -3.53
C ARG A 223 -15.31 -19.18 -2.64
N LYS A 224 -14.97 -20.12 -1.77
CA LYS A 224 -13.73 -20.09 -0.99
C LYS A 224 -12.52 -20.07 -1.91
N LYS A 225 -12.46 -20.96 -2.91
CA LYS A 225 -11.36 -20.99 -3.88
C LYS A 225 -11.25 -19.69 -4.69
N GLU A 226 -12.38 -19.09 -5.05
CA GLU A 226 -12.40 -17.77 -5.70
C GLU A 226 -11.86 -16.67 -4.80
N LEU A 227 -12.17 -16.70 -3.50
CA LEU A 227 -11.61 -15.77 -2.52
C LEU A 227 -10.09 -15.97 -2.40
N ASP A 228 -9.62 -17.21 -2.29
CA ASP A 228 -8.20 -17.54 -2.20
C ASP A 228 -7.43 -17.00 -3.43
N ASN A 229 -7.99 -17.14 -4.63
CA ASN A 229 -7.42 -16.58 -5.86
C ASN A 229 -7.41 -15.04 -5.86
N THR A 230 -8.49 -14.41 -5.39
CA THR A 230 -8.58 -12.94 -5.30
C THR A 230 -7.54 -12.41 -4.31
N MET A 231 -7.40 -13.07 -3.16
CA MET A 231 -6.40 -12.74 -2.14
C MET A 231 -4.98 -12.84 -2.70
N PHE A 232 -4.66 -13.91 -3.43
CA PHE A 232 -3.35 -14.05 -4.07
C PHE A 232 -3.05 -12.88 -5.03
N SER A 233 -4.00 -12.54 -5.90
CA SER A 233 -3.86 -11.38 -6.79
C SER A 233 -3.68 -10.07 -6.01
N PHE A 234 -4.38 -9.90 -4.89
CA PHE A 234 -4.25 -8.73 -4.03
C PHE A 234 -2.84 -8.63 -3.40
N VAL A 235 -2.27 -9.74 -2.93
CA VAL A 235 -0.89 -9.77 -2.40
C VAL A 235 0.12 -9.35 -3.47
N GLU A 236 -0.03 -9.81 -4.71
CA GLU A 236 0.84 -9.39 -5.83
C GLU A 236 0.74 -7.88 -6.10
N LYS A 237 -0.47 -7.29 -6.01
CA LYS A 237 -0.64 -5.84 -6.13
C LYS A 237 0.05 -5.09 -4.99
N ILE A 238 -0.03 -5.57 -3.74
CA ILE A 238 0.69 -4.96 -2.62
C ILE A 238 2.21 -5.04 -2.85
N ARG A 239 2.73 -6.18 -3.30
CA ARG A 239 4.16 -6.33 -3.63
C ARG A 239 4.59 -5.32 -4.69
N SER A 240 3.83 -5.20 -5.77
CA SER A 240 4.11 -4.22 -6.84
C SER A 240 4.11 -2.77 -6.30
N TRP A 241 3.13 -2.43 -5.47
CA TRP A 241 3.05 -1.12 -4.80
C TRP A 241 4.23 -0.87 -3.86
N SER A 242 4.62 -1.86 -3.05
CA SER A 242 5.79 -1.78 -2.17
C SER A 242 7.08 -1.53 -2.95
N SER A 243 7.28 -2.22 -4.09
CA SER A 243 8.43 -2.00 -4.96
C SER A 243 8.47 -0.56 -5.53
N LYS A 244 7.32 0.03 -5.86
CA LYS A 244 7.26 1.44 -6.27
C LYS A 244 7.67 2.40 -5.16
N ILE A 245 7.30 2.09 -3.92
CA ILE A 245 7.71 2.87 -2.74
C ILE A 245 9.24 2.82 -2.58
N ASP A 246 9.85 1.65 -2.73
CA ASP A 246 11.31 1.49 -2.62
C ASP A 246 12.04 2.30 -3.67
N LEU A 247 11.58 2.22 -4.92
CA LEU A 247 12.15 3.02 -6.01
C LEU A 247 12.00 4.52 -5.75
N PHE A 248 10.85 4.95 -5.22
CA PHE A 248 10.64 6.35 -4.82
C PHE A 248 11.62 6.77 -3.71
N ILE A 249 11.78 5.95 -2.66
CA ILE A 249 12.73 6.20 -1.56
C ILE A 249 14.16 6.36 -2.08
N GLU A 250 14.59 5.49 -2.98
CA GLU A 250 15.93 5.52 -3.57
C GLU A 250 16.15 6.82 -4.34
N LYS A 251 15.26 7.15 -5.27
CA LYS A 251 15.36 8.40 -6.06
C LYS A 251 15.29 9.65 -5.19
N ALA A 252 14.39 9.67 -4.19
CA ALA A 252 14.26 10.81 -3.29
C ALA A 252 15.50 10.98 -2.43
N ARG A 253 16.11 9.88 -1.96
CA ARG A 253 17.37 9.92 -1.21
C ARG A 253 18.51 10.45 -2.07
N GLU A 254 18.65 9.96 -3.30
CA GLU A 254 19.71 10.41 -4.20
C GLU A 254 19.54 11.89 -4.55
N PHE A 255 18.31 12.32 -4.87
CA PHE A 255 18.02 13.73 -5.09
C PHE A 255 18.38 14.60 -3.88
N LEU A 256 17.96 14.23 -2.67
CA LEU A 256 18.21 15.03 -1.47
C LEU A 256 19.67 15.00 -1.01
N LYS A 257 20.45 14.00 -1.44
CA LYS A 257 21.89 13.94 -1.16
C LYS A 257 22.66 15.03 -1.92
N ASP A 258 22.29 15.28 -3.17
CA ASP A 258 22.95 16.26 -4.02
C ASP A 258 22.36 17.67 -3.87
N TYR A 259 21.09 17.79 -3.49
CA TYR A 259 20.38 19.07 -3.36
C TYR A 259 20.26 19.49 -1.90
N THR A 260 21.28 20.21 -1.43
CA THR A 260 21.42 20.64 -0.03
C THR A 260 20.86 22.02 0.27
N CYS A 261 20.43 22.76 -0.76
CA CYS A 261 19.95 24.13 -0.59
C CYS A 261 18.49 24.13 -0.13
N THR A 262 18.28 24.57 1.10
CA THR A 262 16.97 24.86 1.65
C THR A 262 16.31 26.02 0.91
N LYS A 263 14.98 26.16 1.02
CA LYS A 263 14.25 27.31 0.44
C LYS A 263 14.79 28.66 0.92
N GLU A 264 15.16 28.73 2.20
CA GLU A 264 15.71 29.96 2.79
C GLU A 264 17.09 30.30 2.20
N GLU A 265 18.00 29.33 2.11
CA GLU A 265 19.30 29.52 1.45
C GLU A 265 19.14 29.91 -0.02
N TYR A 266 18.18 29.30 -0.72
CA TYR A 266 17.88 29.63 -2.11
C TYR A 266 17.46 31.09 -2.25
N GLU A 267 16.53 31.57 -1.42
CA GLU A 267 16.07 32.96 -1.47
C GLU A 267 17.19 33.95 -1.09
N GLN A 268 18.05 33.61 -0.13
CA GLN A 268 19.23 34.43 0.20
C GLN A 268 20.20 34.53 -0.98
N LEU A 269 20.53 33.41 -1.62
CA LEU A 269 21.44 33.36 -2.76
C LEU A 269 20.83 34.03 -4.01
N LYS A 270 19.53 33.88 -4.23
CA LYS A 270 18.77 34.55 -5.28
C LYS A 270 18.76 36.06 -5.07
N GLN A 271 18.60 36.52 -3.84
CA GLN A 271 18.71 37.94 -3.50
C GLN A 271 20.15 38.45 -3.71
N ALA A 272 21.18 37.67 -3.37
CA ALA A 272 22.57 38.01 -3.67
C ALA A 272 22.81 38.17 -5.18
N VAL A 273 22.28 37.27 -6.02
CA VAL A 273 22.30 37.41 -7.48
C VAL A 273 21.56 38.67 -7.93
N LYS A 274 20.37 38.95 -7.38
CA LYS A 274 19.61 40.16 -7.72
C LYS A 274 20.39 41.43 -7.41
N THR A 275 20.97 41.51 -6.21
CA THR A 275 21.78 42.66 -5.77
C THR A 275 23.05 42.82 -6.62
N ALA A 276 23.76 41.72 -6.90
CA ALA A 276 25.02 41.78 -7.65
C ALA A 276 24.83 41.98 -9.16
N CYS A 277 23.68 41.59 -9.73
CA CYS A 277 23.49 41.53 -11.18
C CYS A 277 22.40 42.44 -11.76
N LYS A 278 21.37 42.83 -10.97
CA LYS A 278 20.13 43.41 -11.50
C LYS A 278 19.75 44.79 -10.92
N THR A 279 20.58 45.41 -10.09
CA THR A 279 20.34 46.78 -9.59
C THR A 279 20.92 47.83 -10.55
N PRO A 280 20.39 49.07 -10.56
CA PRO A 280 21.00 50.18 -11.32
C PRO A 280 22.49 50.37 -10.99
N GLU A 281 22.86 50.22 -9.72
CA GLU A 281 24.25 50.34 -9.26
C GLU A 281 25.13 49.20 -9.79
N SER A 282 24.54 48.04 -10.08
CA SER A 282 25.21 46.87 -10.68
C SER A 282 25.32 46.92 -12.21
N GLN A 283 24.85 48.00 -12.84
CA GLN A 283 25.03 48.22 -14.27
C GLN A 283 26.54 48.32 -14.57
N ARG A 284 26.99 47.44 -15.47
CA ARG A 284 28.42 47.08 -15.62
C ARG A 284 28.91 47.13 -17.06
N SER A 285 28.22 47.83 -17.96
CA SER A 285 28.66 48.00 -19.35
C SER A 285 29.92 48.84 -19.45
N CYS A 286 30.87 48.40 -20.27
CA CYS A 286 32.08 49.15 -20.56
C CYS A 286 32.04 49.84 -21.92
N SER A 287 32.54 51.06 -22.00
CA SER A 287 32.73 51.80 -23.25
C SER A 287 34.07 52.55 -23.24
N LYS A 288 34.61 52.84 -24.43
CA LYS A 288 35.88 53.57 -24.56
C LYS A 288 35.83 54.99 -23.98
N ALA A 289 34.64 55.56 -23.79
CA ALA A 289 34.46 56.91 -23.24
C ALA A 289 34.66 56.98 -21.72
N GLN A 290 34.43 55.89 -21.00
CA GLN A 290 34.57 55.84 -19.53
C GLN A 290 36.03 55.97 -19.10
N ASP A 291 36.28 56.62 -17.97
CA ASP A 291 37.62 56.67 -17.36
C ASP A 291 38.06 55.30 -16.82
N CYS A 292 39.35 55.19 -16.51
CA CYS A 292 39.96 53.92 -16.10
C CYS A 292 39.42 53.38 -14.78
N ASP A 293 39.05 54.26 -13.85
CA ASP A 293 38.52 53.84 -12.55
C ASP A 293 37.11 53.28 -12.70
N THR A 294 36.29 53.90 -13.55
CA THR A 294 34.96 53.40 -13.92
C THR A 294 35.04 52.03 -14.60
N LEU A 295 35.96 51.84 -15.54
CA LEU A 295 36.16 50.54 -16.20
C LEU A 295 36.56 49.45 -15.20
N ARG A 296 37.52 49.74 -14.32
CA ARG A 296 37.96 48.81 -13.26
C ARG A 296 36.81 48.47 -12.29
N ASN A 297 36.01 49.45 -11.91
CA ASN A 297 34.82 49.23 -11.08
C ASN A 297 33.80 48.32 -11.78
N ASN A 298 33.57 48.49 -13.09
CA ASN A 298 32.66 47.63 -13.85
C ASN A 298 33.16 46.18 -13.94
N VAL A 299 34.47 45.95 -14.06
CA VAL A 299 35.06 44.60 -13.99
C VAL A 299 34.79 43.96 -12.63
N ALA A 300 34.92 44.71 -11.53
CA ALA A 300 34.60 44.22 -10.19
C ALA A 300 33.11 43.85 -10.05
N LYS A 301 32.20 44.63 -10.64
CA LYS A 301 30.76 44.31 -10.68
C LYS A 301 30.46 43.04 -11.48
N PHE A 302 31.11 42.85 -12.63
CA PHE A 302 31.01 41.58 -13.37
C PHE A 302 31.45 40.40 -12.51
N GLN A 303 32.61 40.51 -11.84
CA GLN A 303 33.10 39.45 -10.97
C GLN A 303 32.14 39.14 -9.82
N ALA A 304 31.57 40.16 -9.19
CA ALA A 304 30.57 39.99 -8.13
C ALA A 304 29.33 39.23 -8.63
N CYS A 305 28.82 39.59 -9.81
CA CYS A 305 27.70 38.88 -10.44
C CYS A 305 28.05 37.42 -10.78
N ILE A 306 29.23 37.16 -11.35
CA ILE A 306 29.73 35.81 -11.65
C ILE A 306 29.79 34.99 -10.37
N ASN A 307 30.42 35.51 -9.31
CA ASN A 307 30.57 34.82 -8.03
C ASN A 307 29.21 34.47 -7.41
N ALA A 308 28.26 35.41 -7.43
CA ALA A 308 26.90 35.16 -6.92
C ALA A 308 26.19 34.06 -7.72
N ARG A 309 26.32 34.08 -9.06
CA ARG A 309 25.74 33.05 -9.94
C ARG A 309 26.39 31.67 -9.76
N VAL A 310 27.70 31.62 -9.58
CA VAL A 310 28.43 30.37 -9.28
C VAL A 310 28.01 29.83 -7.91
N ALA A 311 27.91 30.70 -6.89
CA ALA A 311 27.52 30.30 -5.54
C ALA A 311 26.12 29.66 -5.52
N ILE A 312 25.13 30.30 -6.14
CA ILE A 312 23.77 29.72 -6.21
C ILE A 312 23.75 28.43 -7.04
N ASN A 313 24.47 28.38 -8.17
CA ASN A 313 24.52 27.20 -9.02
C ASN A 313 25.15 26.01 -8.28
N ASN A 314 26.29 26.21 -7.63
CA ASN A 314 26.98 25.16 -6.90
C ASN A 314 26.19 24.72 -5.67
N ARG A 315 25.65 25.66 -4.89
CA ARG A 315 24.94 25.34 -3.64
C ARG A 315 23.57 24.74 -3.89
N CYS A 316 22.80 25.30 -4.83
CA CYS A 316 21.38 24.95 -5.01
C CYS A 316 21.10 24.07 -6.23
N HIS A 317 22.06 23.95 -7.15
CA HIS A 317 21.88 23.21 -8.40
C HIS A 317 23.03 22.21 -8.68
N GLY A 318 23.88 21.92 -7.69
CA GLY A 318 25.01 21.00 -7.84
C GLY A 318 26.05 21.43 -8.89
N GLY A 319 26.00 22.69 -9.34
CA GLY A 319 26.87 23.23 -10.38
C GLY A 319 26.40 22.99 -11.82
N ASP A 320 25.30 22.27 -12.03
CA ASP A 320 24.90 21.76 -13.35
C ASP A 320 23.71 22.46 -14.02
N ASP A 321 23.17 23.54 -13.44
CA ASP A 321 22.04 24.26 -14.05
C ASP A 321 22.46 24.95 -15.38
N PRO A 322 21.83 24.61 -16.52
CA PRO A 322 22.18 25.18 -17.83
C PRO A 322 21.98 26.69 -17.90
N GLY A 323 20.91 27.21 -17.28
CA GLY A 323 20.60 28.65 -17.29
C GLY A 323 21.61 29.48 -16.51
N HIS A 324 22.06 28.98 -15.35
CA HIS A 324 23.14 29.58 -14.58
C HIS A 324 24.47 29.53 -15.35
N LYS A 325 24.80 28.39 -15.97
CA LYS A 325 26.03 28.24 -16.79
C LYS A 325 26.07 29.22 -17.96
N GLU A 326 24.97 29.35 -18.70
CA GLU A 326 24.88 30.30 -19.82
C GLU A 326 25.02 31.74 -19.33
N ALA A 327 24.34 32.10 -18.24
CA ALA A 327 24.45 33.44 -17.67
C ALA A 327 25.89 33.74 -17.21
N ILE A 328 26.56 32.81 -16.51
CA ILE A 328 27.97 32.96 -16.10
C ILE A 328 28.87 33.18 -17.33
N LYS A 329 28.67 32.42 -18.42
CA LYS A 329 29.41 32.57 -19.67
C LYS A 329 29.24 33.98 -20.27
N ASN A 330 28.02 34.50 -20.28
CA ASN A 330 27.74 35.84 -20.80
C ASN A 330 28.40 36.95 -19.96
N GLU A 331 28.40 36.81 -18.63
CA GLU A 331 29.10 37.75 -17.75
C GLU A 331 30.62 37.70 -17.95
N LEU A 332 31.21 36.51 -18.16
CA LEU A 332 32.64 36.36 -18.47
C LEU A 332 33.03 37.05 -19.78
N ILE A 333 32.19 36.94 -20.81
CA ILE A 333 32.39 37.65 -22.08
C ILE A 333 32.36 39.17 -21.86
N GLY A 334 31.38 39.67 -21.10
CA GLY A 334 31.29 41.10 -20.75
C GLY A 334 32.50 41.60 -19.99
N GLN A 335 32.96 40.85 -18.98
CA GLN A 335 34.17 41.16 -18.21
C GLN A 335 35.42 41.19 -19.09
N LYS A 336 35.57 40.23 -20.00
CA LYS A 336 36.68 40.19 -20.96
C LYS A 336 36.70 41.44 -21.84
N ASN A 337 35.54 41.84 -22.37
CA ASN A 337 35.43 43.04 -23.20
C ASN A 337 35.85 44.32 -22.44
N CYS A 338 35.51 44.43 -21.15
CA CYS A 338 36.01 45.52 -20.30
C CYS A 338 37.53 45.49 -20.16
N ASN A 339 38.11 44.32 -19.86
CA ASN A 339 39.55 44.17 -19.71
C ASN A 339 40.33 44.52 -20.99
N ASP A 340 39.78 44.17 -22.16
CA ASP A 340 40.36 44.52 -23.45
C ASP A 340 40.43 46.06 -23.62
N ILE A 341 39.39 46.81 -23.21
CA ILE A 341 39.39 48.28 -23.22
C ILE A 341 40.39 48.86 -22.20
N ILE A 342 40.46 48.30 -20.99
CA ILE A 342 41.42 48.74 -19.97
C ILE A 342 42.85 48.59 -20.47
N LYS A 343 43.18 47.45 -21.07
CA LYS A 343 44.50 47.19 -21.64
C LYS A 343 44.88 48.18 -22.75
N GLU A 344 43.92 48.55 -23.60
CA GLU A 344 44.13 49.53 -24.67
C GLU A 344 44.33 50.95 -24.10
N LYS A 345 43.54 51.35 -23.11
CA LYS A 345 43.41 52.76 -22.67
C LYS A 345 44.22 53.12 -21.43
N CYS A 346 44.28 52.23 -20.45
CA CYS A 346 44.68 52.54 -19.08
C CYS A 346 46.10 52.06 -18.75
N ASP A 347 46.51 50.96 -19.40
CA ASP A 347 47.84 50.37 -19.24
C ASP A 347 48.54 50.28 -20.61
N PRO A 348 48.72 51.41 -21.33
CA PRO A 348 49.36 51.37 -22.63
C PRO A 348 50.77 50.82 -22.46
N ILE A 349 51.06 49.73 -23.19
CA ILE A 349 52.41 49.18 -23.25
C ILE A 349 53.31 50.33 -23.73
N PRO A 350 54.30 50.78 -22.94
CA PRO A 350 55.17 51.87 -23.37
C PRO A 350 55.81 51.46 -24.70
N ASP A 351 55.64 52.30 -25.70
CA ASP A 351 56.10 52.05 -27.06
C ASP A 351 57.60 51.69 -27.01
N PRO A 352 58.02 50.49 -27.48
CA PRO A 352 59.42 50.10 -27.51
C PRO A 352 60.30 51.07 -28.32
N ALA A 353 59.72 51.97 -29.13
CA ALA A 353 60.45 53.00 -29.89
C ALA A 353 61.14 54.09 -29.04
N PHE A 354 60.88 54.21 -27.73
CA PHE A 354 61.52 55.19 -26.84
C PHE A 354 62.75 54.69 -26.05
N ARG A 355 63.41 53.61 -26.50
CA ARG A 355 64.62 53.05 -25.85
C ARG A 355 65.96 53.43 -26.50
N PHE A 356 66.07 54.61 -27.12
CA PHE A 356 67.35 55.16 -27.56
C PHE A 356 67.70 56.47 -26.84
N ILE A 357 68.02 56.40 -25.55
CA ILE A 357 68.90 57.40 -24.93
C ILE A 357 70.31 56.83 -25.02
N LYS A 358 71.07 57.31 -26.02
CA LYS A 358 72.53 57.14 -26.02
C LYS A 358 73.08 57.96 -24.86
N PHE A 359 73.63 57.31 -23.85
CA PHE A 359 74.58 57.95 -22.94
C PHE A 359 75.94 57.97 -23.67
N ASN A 360 76.47 59.17 -23.87
CA ASN A 360 77.78 59.43 -24.47
C ASN A 360 78.92 58.99 -23.55
#